data_AF-A0A6N9BFJ9-F1
#
_entry.id   AF-A0A6N9BFJ9-F1
#
_cell.length_a   1.000
_cell.length_b   1.000
_cell.length_c   1.000
_cell.angle_alpha   90.00
_cell.angle_beta   90.00
_cell.angle_gamma   90.00
#
_symmetry.space_group_name_H-M   'P 1'
#
loop_
_entity.id
_entity.type
_entity.pdbx_description
1 polymer ?
#
loop_
_entity_poly.entity_id
_entity_poly.type
_entity_poly.pdbx_seq_one_letter_code
_entity_poly.pdbx_strand_id
1 'polypeptide(L)'
;MSAGSIWEALFAAAAELVLTRPAVVPVHAQTSANAFHHVFRHARTGETQLLALLQSAAFIPAFRRGVGATRRELRIDGLEPLAVPGDGADALRTAFSELPRDRTSGARKALGYLQRGGPADRLGAGARRQLAFNGQRAHEFKFTEAALENCRAMPPSAWRDRVLAASMAYFTGPAAAPSPVVQEALALLG
;
A
#
# COMPACT_ATOMS: atom_id res chain seq x y z
N MET A 1 1.58 -13.86 22.03
CA MET A 1 1.49 -13.34 20.65
C MET A 1 0.03 -13.45 20.22
N SER A 2 -0.62 -12.35 19.83
CA SER A 2 -2.04 -12.37 19.41
C SER A 2 -2.16 -12.58 17.90
N ALA A 3 -3.32 -13.04 17.42
CA ALA A 3 -3.57 -13.11 15.98
C ALA A 3 -3.39 -11.75 15.28
N GLY A 4 -3.75 -10.64 15.96
CA GLY A 4 -3.53 -9.28 15.47
C GLY A 4 -2.05 -8.99 15.20
N SER A 5 -1.17 -9.30 16.16
CA SER A 5 0.28 -9.09 15.99
C SER A 5 0.88 -9.90 14.83
N ILE A 6 0.32 -11.09 14.54
CA ILE A 6 0.76 -11.89 13.38
C ILE A 6 0.31 -11.23 12.08
N TRP A 7 -0.93 -10.76 12.00
CA TRP A 7 -1.43 -10.03 10.82
C TRP A 7 -0.64 -8.75 10.54
N GLU A 8 -0.28 -7.98 11.57
CA GLU A 8 0.59 -6.81 11.42
C GLU A 8 1.94 -7.18 10.77
N ALA A 9 2.55 -8.28 11.22
CA ALA A 9 3.80 -8.77 10.63
C ALA A 9 3.63 -9.25 9.18
N LEU A 10 2.51 -9.91 8.86
CA LEU A 10 2.20 -10.37 7.50
C LEU A 10 1.97 -9.18 6.55
N PHE A 11 1.26 -8.14 6.99
CA PHE A 11 1.08 -6.92 6.21
C PHE A 11 2.40 -6.17 6.03
N ALA A 12 3.22 -6.06 7.07
CA ALA A 12 4.55 -5.47 6.97
C ALA A 12 5.45 -6.21 5.97
N ALA A 13 5.50 -7.54 6.07
CA ALA A 13 6.30 -8.37 5.16
C ALA A 13 5.81 -8.26 3.71
N ALA A 14 4.50 -8.27 3.47
CA ALA A 14 3.95 -8.08 2.13
C ALA A 14 4.24 -6.67 1.58
N ALA A 15 4.19 -5.63 2.42
CA ALA A 15 4.46 -4.26 2.01
C ALA A 15 5.95 -4.05 1.66
N GLU A 16 6.85 -4.70 2.41
CA GLU A 16 8.29 -4.71 2.12
C GLU A 16 8.59 -5.30 0.72
N LEU A 17 7.90 -6.36 0.30
CA LEU A 17 8.08 -6.91 -1.04
C LEU A 17 7.75 -5.89 -2.12
N VAL A 18 6.69 -5.09 -1.92
CA VAL A 18 6.27 -4.04 -2.87
C VAL A 18 7.28 -2.90 -2.87
N LEU A 19 7.75 -2.49 -1.70
CA LEU A 19 8.75 -1.45 -1.53
C LEU A 19 10.09 -1.80 -2.20
N THR A 20 10.51 -3.07 -2.09
CA THR A 20 11.79 -3.54 -2.64
C THR A 20 11.73 -3.84 -4.14
N ARG A 21 10.56 -4.21 -4.66
CA ARG A 21 10.33 -4.43 -6.10
C ARG A 21 8.88 -4.09 -6.48
N PRO A 22 8.59 -2.88 -6.97
CA PRO A 22 7.21 -2.50 -7.33
C PRO A 22 6.79 -3.15 -8.65
N ALA A 23 6.32 -4.39 -8.59
CA ALA A 23 5.91 -5.21 -9.73
C ALA A 23 4.65 -6.02 -9.41
N VAL A 24 4.10 -6.70 -10.43
CA VAL A 24 2.85 -7.46 -10.31
C VAL A 24 2.94 -8.56 -9.24
N VAL A 25 4.05 -9.31 -9.15
CA VAL A 25 4.20 -10.39 -8.17
C VAL A 25 4.13 -9.89 -6.72
N PRO A 26 4.89 -8.85 -6.31
CA PRO A 26 4.76 -8.25 -4.97
C PRO A 26 3.39 -7.68 -4.62
N VAL A 27 2.68 -7.11 -5.61
CA VAL A 27 1.31 -6.64 -5.41
C VAL A 27 0.41 -7.77 -4.95
N HIS A 28 0.61 -8.98 -5.47
CA HIS A 28 -0.16 -10.14 -5.05
C HIS A 28 0.05 -10.50 -3.58
N ALA A 29 1.22 -10.26 -2.99
CA ALA A 29 1.43 -10.48 -1.56
C ALA A 29 0.49 -9.63 -0.70
N GLN A 30 0.36 -8.33 -1.02
CA GLN A 30 -0.56 -7.42 -0.30
C GLN A 30 -2.02 -7.79 -0.53
N THR A 31 -2.42 -8.08 -1.77
CA THR A 31 -3.81 -8.42 -2.09
C THR A 31 -4.22 -9.79 -1.54
N SER A 32 -3.31 -10.76 -1.51
CA SER A 32 -3.56 -12.08 -0.91
C SER A 32 -3.65 -11.99 0.61
N ALA A 33 -2.75 -11.22 1.25
CA ALA A 33 -2.83 -10.98 2.69
C ALA A 33 -4.16 -10.32 3.07
N ASN A 34 -4.62 -9.34 2.29
CA ASN A 34 -5.94 -8.72 2.46
C ASN A 34 -7.08 -9.74 2.35
N ALA A 35 -7.09 -10.55 1.28
CA ALA A 35 -8.13 -11.55 1.07
C ALA A 35 -8.17 -12.60 2.19
N PHE A 36 -7.02 -13.12 2.63
CA PHE A 36 -6.97 -14.08 3.73
C PHE A 36 -7.36 -13.45 5.07
N HIS A 37 -6.98 -12.19 5.31
CA HIS A 37 -7.43 -11.46 6.48
C HIS A 37 -8.95 -11.27 6.46
N HIS A 38 -9.54 -10.98 5.30
CA HIS A 38 -11.00 -10.92 5.15
C HIS A 38 -11.65 -12.26 5.54
N VAL A 39 -11.13 -13.38 5.05
CA VAL A 39 -11.62 -14.72 5.44
C VAL A 39 -11.44 -14.95 6.94
N PHE A 40 -10.29 -14.63 7.52
CA PHE A 40 -10.02 -14.75 8.95
C PHE A 40 -11.03 -13.96 9.81
N ARG A 41 -11.47 -12.78 9.34
CA ARG A 41 -12.41 -11.93 10.09
C ARG A 41 -13.86 -12.39 9.98
N HIS A 42 -14.23 -13.09 8.91
CA HIS A 42 -15.64 -13.36 8.58
C HIS A 42 -16.00 -14.85 8.50
N ALA A 43 -15.02 -15.75 8.56
CA ALA A 43 -15.28 -17.18 8.61
C ALA A 43 -16.03 -17.54 9.90
N ARG A 44 -16.97 -18.50 9.77
CA ARG A 44 -17.89 -18.90 10.84
C ARG A 44 -17.27 -19.85 11.87
N THR A 45 -16.15 -20.50 11.54
CA THR A 45 -15.49 -21.46 12.42
C THR A 45 -14.06 -21.02 12.70
N GLY A 46 -13.58 -21.27 13.93
CA GLY A 46 -12.21 -20.96 14.32
C GLY A 46 -11.17 -21.71 13.47
N GLU A 47 -11.50 -22.93 13.01
CA GLU A 47 -10.66 -23.71 12.11
C GLU A 47 -10.39 -22.98 10.79
N THR A 48 -11.44 -22.51 10.10
CA THR A 48 -11.27 -21.79 8.84
C THR A 48 -10.55 -20.45 9.04
N GLN A 49 -10.74 -19.78 10.18
CA GLN A 49 -9.96 -18.60 10.53
C GLN A 49 -8.47 -18.94 10.62
N LEU A 50 -8.11 -19.94 11.43
CA LEU A 50 -6.72 -20.37 11.59
C LEU A 50 -6.09 -20.85 10.28
N LEU A 51 -6.84 -21.58 9.44
CA LEU A 51 -6.38 -21.97 8.10
C LEU A 51 -6.08 -20.77 7.21
N ALA A 52 -6.91 -19.71 7.23
CA ALA A 52 -6.65 -18.49 6.47
C ALA A 52 -5.38 -17.77 6.94
N LEU A 53 -5.15 -17.72 8.25
CA LEU A 53 -3.93 -17.16 8.83
C LEU A 53 -2.69 -17.97 8.41
N LEU A 54 -2.74 -19.29 8.55
CA LEU A 54 -1.68 -20.22 8.16
C LEU A 54 -1.36 -20.09 6.66
N GLN A 55 -2.39 -20.03 5.82
CA GLN A 55 -2.23 -19.89 4.37
C GLN A 55 -1.54 -18.58 4.01
N SER A 56 -1.97 -17.46 4.62
CA SER A 56 -1.31 -16.17 4.42
C SER A 56 0.17 -16.23 4.84
N ALA A 57 0.47 -16.82 6.01
CA ALA A 57 1.82 -16.98 6.50
C ALA A 57 2.71 -17.83 5.57
N ALA A 58 2.15 -18.88 4.95
CA ALA A 58 2.86 -19.71 3.98
C ALA A 58 3.08 -19.00 2.63
N PHE A 59 2.18 -18.08 2.24
CA PHE A 59 2.25 -17.37 0.96
C PHE A 59 3.31 -16.28 0.93
N ILE A 60 3.51 -15.54 2.02
CA ILE A 60 4.53 -14.49 2.09
C ILE A 60 5.93 -14.96 1.65
N PRO A 61 6.50 -16.07 2.18
CA PRO A 61 7.80 -16.55 1.73
C PRO A 61 7.75 -17.10 0.29
N ALA A 62 6.62 -17.63 -0.17
CA ALA A 62 6.46 -18.05 -1.57
C ALA A 62 6.52 -16.84 -2.53
N PHE A 63 5.82 -15.75 -2.22
CA PHE A 63 5.94 -14.50 -2.97
C PHE A 63 7.37 -13.95 -2.91
N ARG A 64 8.01 -13.96 -1.74
CA ARG A 64 9.40 -13.53 -1.58
C ARG A 64 10.36 -14.30 -2.50
N ARG A 65 10.14 -15.61 -2.69
CA ARG A 65 10.89 -16.41 -3.68
C ARG A 65 10.55 -15.99 -5.11
N GLY A 66 9.27 -15.76 -5.42
CA GLY A 66 8.82 -15.30 -6.73
C GLY A 66 9.31 -13.91 -7.14
N VAL A 67 9.61 -13.03 -6.17
CA VAL A 67 10.31 -11.75 -6.41
C VAL A 67 11.72 -11.96 -6.95
N GLY A 68 12.35 -13.08 -6.60
CA GLY A 68 13.71 -13.41 -6.97
C GLY A 68 14.78 -12.63 -6.20
N ALA A 69 16.03 -12.81 -6.61
CA ALA A 69 17.19 -12.15 -6.00
C ALA A 69 17.29 -10.66 -6.37
N THR A 70 16.76 -10.26 -7.53
CA THR A 70 16.78 -8.86 -7.97
C THR A 70 15.72 -8.05 -7.23
N ARG A 71 16.11 -7.46 -6.11
CA ARG A 71 15.29 -6.52 -5.33
C ARG A 71 16.21 -5.48 -4.68
N ARG A 72 15.66 -4.31 -4.36
CA ARG A 72 16.41 -3.30 -3.61
C ARG A 72 16.75 -3.84 -2.22
N GLU A 73 17.94 -3.51 -1.73
CA GLU A 73 18.32 -3.76 -0.34
C GLU A 73 17.70 -2.68 0.55
N LEU A 74 16.38 -2.78 0.73
CA LEU A 74 15.59 -1.87 1.56
C LEU A 74 14.70 -2.73 2.46
N ARG A 75 14.65 -2.39 3.74
CA ARG A 75 13.70 -3.00 4.67
C ARG A 75 12.66 -1.98 5.08
N ILE A 76 11.46 -2.46 5.39
CA ILE A 76 10.37 -1.58 5.80
C ILE A 76 10.67 -0.89 7.14
N ASP A 77 11.38 -1.56 8.05
CA ASP A 77 11.79 -0.99 9.34
C ASP A 77 12.90 0.06 9.20
N GLY A 78 13.78 -0.09 8.21
CA GLY A 78 14.80 0.89 7.81
C GLY A 78 14.32 1.99 6.86
N LEU A 79 13.01 2.10 6.60
CA LEU A 79 12.46 3.20 5.82
C LEU A 79 12.48 4.48 6.67
N GLU A 80 13.39 5.40 6.35
CA GLU A 80 13.53 6.67 7.06
C GLU A 80 12.67 7.78 6.44
N PRO A 81 11.94 8.58 7.24
CA PRO A 81 11.10 9.65 6.75
C PRO A 81 11.92 10.72 6.01
N LEU A 82 11.28 11.36 5.03
CA LEU A 82 11.78 12.62 4.46
C LEU A 82 10.87 13.76 4.89
N ALA A 83 11.47 14.89 5.26
CA ALA A 83 10.73 16.11 5.55
C ALA A 83 9.93 16.53 4.31
N VAL A 84 8.69 16.95 4.54
CA VAL A 84 7.78 17.46 3.51
C VAL A 84 7.38 18.87 3.90
N PRO A 85 7.55 19.86 3.00
CA PRO A 85 7.12 21.23 3.27
C PRO A 85 5.60 21.31 3.42
N GLY A 86 5.14 22.29 4.22
CA GLY A 86 3.71 22.56 4.41
C GLY A 86 2.98 21.53 5.28
N ASP A 87 1.67 21.71 5.42
CA ASP A 87 0.78 20.84 6.16
C ASP A 87 -0.33 20.23 5.31
N GLY A 88 -1.06 19.29 5.91
CA GLY A 88 -2.28 18.74 5.35
C GLY A 88 -2.16 18.31 3.88
N ALA A 89 -2.86 19.02 3.01
CA ALA A 89 -2.96 18.70 1.58
C ALA A 89 -1.64 18.97 0.83
N ASP A 90 -0.85 19.96 1.23
CA ASP A 90 0.37 20.37 0.52
C ASP A 90 1.44 19.30 0.64
N ALA A 91 1.67 18.81 1.85
CA ALA A 91 2.58 17.70 2.11
C ALA A 91 2.20 16.43 1.33
N LEU A 92 0.90 16.12 1.24
CA LEU A 92 0.41 14.99 0.46
C LEU A 92 0.63 15.19 -1.05
N ARG A 93 0.35 16.39 -1.58
CA ARG A 93 0.63 16.70 -2.99
C ARG A 93 2.11 16.50 -3.31
N THR A 94 3.01 16.96 -2.44
CA THR A 94 4.46 16.77 -2.61
C THR A 94 4.87 15.29 -2.59
N ALA A 95 4.25 14.46 -1.73
CA ALA A 95 4.53 13.03 -1.70
C ALA A 95 4.05 12.31 -2.98
N PHE A 96 2.83 12.61 -3.45
CA PHE A 96 2.29 12.02 -4.67
C PHE A 96 3.01 12.48 -5.94
N SER A 97 3.42 13.75 -6.02
CA SER A 97 4.16 14.29 -7.18
C SER A 97 5.51 13.62 -7.41
N GLU A 98 6.04 12.95 -6.39
CA GLU A 98 7.31 12.23 -6.50
C GLU A 98 7.17 10.89 -7.23
N LEU A 99 5.99 10.25 -7.16
CA LEU A 99 5.78 8.87 -7.61
C LEU A 99 6.18 8.58 -9.07
N PRO A 100 5.99 9.50 -10.04
CA PRO A 100 6.45 9.28 -11.41
C PRO A 100 7.98 9.21 -11.55
N ARG A 101 8.73 9.83 -10.62
CA ARG A 101 10.19 9.97 -10.68
C ARG A 101 10.90 9.02 -9.74
N ASP A 102 10.54 9.07 -8.46
CA ASP A 102 11.13 8.27 -7.41
C ASP A 102 10.07 7.83 -6.38
N ARG A 103 9.61 6.61 -6.57
CA ARG A 103 8.62 5.97 -5.70
C ARG A 103 9.12 5.76 -4.26
N THR A 104 10.42 5.57 -4.06
CA THR A 104 11.00 5.43 -2.71
C THR A 104 11.02 6.79 -2.01
N SER A 105 11.42 7.86 -2.69
CA SER A 105 11.31 9.23 -2.15
C SER A 105 9.86 9.57 -1.81
N GLY A 106 8.90 9.21 -2.67
CA GLY A 106 7.46 9.38 -2.40
C GLY A 106 6.99 8.62 -1.15
N ALA A 107 7.42 7.37 -0.97
CA ALA A 107 7.17 6.58 0.24
C ALA A 107 7.76 7.24 1.50
N ARG A 108 9.00 7.73 1.43
CA ARG A 108 9.65 8.40 2.58
C ARG A 108 9.00 9.72 2.94
N LYS A 109 8.54 10.51 1.96
CA LYS A 109 7.76 11.75 2.18
C LYS A 109 6.40 11.45 2.81
N ALA A 110 5.71 10.40 2.34
CA ALA A 110 4.48 9.92 2.97
C ALA A 110 4.72 9.48 4.42
N LEU A 111 5.82 8.78 4.71
CA LEU A 111 6.18 8.42 6.07
C LEU A 111 6.43 9.65 6.95
N GLY A 112 7.15 10.65 6.42
CA GLY A 112 7.37 11.93 7.09
C GLY A 112 6.06 12.68 7.40
N TYR A 113 5.07 12.61 6.50
CA TYR A 113 3.73 13.13 6.74
C TYR A 113 2.99 12.39 7.88
N LEU A 114 3.05 11.06 7.91
CA LEU A 114 2.36 10.26 8.92
C LEU A 114 2.97 10.44 10.32
N GLN A 115 4.30 10.39 10.42
CA GLN A 115 5.01 10.44 11.70
C GLN A 115 4.92 11.79 12.43
N ARG A 116 4.64 12.88 11.70
CA ARG A 116 4.33 14.20 12.29
C ARG A 116 2.85 14.39 12.66
N GLY A 117 2.06 13.32 12.71
CA GLY A 117 0.65 13.35 13.06
C GLY A 117 -0.30 13.60 11.88
N GLY A 118 0.16 13.46 10.63
CA GLY A 118 -0.69 13.55 9.46
C GLY A 118 -1.75 12.43 9.42
N PRO A 119 -3.04 12.73 9.20
CA PRO A 119 -4.07 11.69 9.15
C PRO A 119 -3.89 10.68 8.02
N ALA A 120 -3.75 9.40 8.36
CA ALA A 120 -3.64 8.29 7.39
C ALA A 120 -4.81 8.24 6.39
N ASP A 121 -6.03 8.58 6.82
CA ASP A 121 -7.20 8.63 5.95
C ASP A 121 -7.09 9.68 4.84
N ARG A 122 -6.41 10.81 5.10
CA ARG A 122 -6.18 11.83 4.07
C ARG A 122 -5.19 11.33 3.01
N LEU A 123 -4.16 10.59 3.41
CA LEU A 123 -3.26 9.92 2.48
C LEU A 123 -4.03 8.90 1.63
N GLY A 124 -4.87 8.08 2.26
CA GLY A 124 -5.71 7.11 1.57
C GLY A 124 -6.71 7.74 0.59
N ALA A 125 -7.35 8.85 0.97
CA ALA A 125 -8.20 9.63 0.08
C ALA A 125 -7.41 10.20 -1.11
N GLY A 126 -6.18 10.67 -0.88
CA GLY A 126 -5.26 11.08 -1.93
C GLY A 126 -4.94 9.95 -2.92
N ALA A 127 -4.64 8.75 -2.41
CA ALA A 127 -4.35 7.58 -3.23
C ALA A 127 -5.54 7.19 -4.12
N ARG A 128 -6.75 7.20 -3.55
CA ARG A 128 -8.01 6.95 -4.30
C ARG A 128 -8.27 8.01 -5.36
N ARG A 129 -8.02 9.29 -5.06
CA ARG A 129 -8.16 10.37 -6.05
C ARG A 129 -7.20 10.17 -7.23
N GLN A 130 -5.93 9.85 -6.97
CA GLN A 130 -4.97 9.58 -8.04
C GLN A 130 -5.37 8.35 -8.85
N LEU A 131 -5.82 7.27 -8.18
CA LEU A 131 -6.30 6.06 -8.83
C LEU A 131 -7.53 6.33 -9.72
N ALA A 132 -8.52 7.06 -9.23
CA ALA A 132 -9.74 7.36 -9.98
C ALA A 132 -9.45 8.16 -11.25
N PHE A 133 -8.53 9.13 -11.18
CA PHE A 133 -8.19 9.97 -12.34
C PHE A 133 -7.19 9.32 -13.31
N ASN A 134 -6.20 8.58 -12.78
CA ASN A 134 -5.03 8.17 -13.57
C ASN A 134 -4.84 6.65 -13.66
N GLY A 135 -5.64 5.86 -12.93
CA GLY A 135 -5.58 4.40 -12.94
C GLY A 135 -6.04 3.82 -14.27
N GLN A 136 -5.37 2.75 -14.71
CA GLN A 136 -5.65 2.12 -16.00
C GLN A 136 -5.70 0.59 -15.92
N ARG A 137 -4.99 -0.01 -14.96
CA ARG A 137 -4.84 -1.46 -14.89
C ARG A 137 -5.48 -2.01 -13.64
N ALA A 138 -6.14 -3.16 -13.75
CA ALA A 138 -6.78 -3.84 -12.63
C ALA A 138 -5.86 -4.01 -11.40
N HIS A 139 -4.55 -4.16 -11.61
CA HIS A 139 -3.55 -4.24 -10.53
C HIS A 139 -3.48 -2.98 -9.67
N GLU A 140 -3.63 -1.79 -10.25
CA GLU A 140 -3.62 -0.52 -9.51
C GLU A 140 -4.84 -0.40 -8.61
N PHE A 141 -6.02 -0.80 -9.12
CA PHE A 141 -7.28 -0.76 -8.37
C PHE A 141 -7.27 -1.73 -7.19
N LYS A 142 -7.03 -3.03 -7.46
CA LYS A 142 -7.05 -4.05 -6.40
C LYS A 142 -5.96 -3.85 -5.37
N PHE A 143 -4.77 -3.39 -5.79
CA PHE A 143 -3.68 -3.10 -4.87
C PHE A 143 -4.02 -1.96 -3.93
N THR A 144 -4.50 -0.84 -4.49
CA THR A 144 -4.73 0.38 -3.71
C THR A 144 -5.74 0.11 -2.61
N GLU A 145 -6.87 -0.51 -2.93
CA GLU A 145 -7.88 -0.82 -1.91
C GLU A 145 -7.39 -1.85 -0.90
N ALA A 146 -6.73 -2.93 -1.34
CA ALA A 146 -6.16 -3.92 -0.41
C ALA A 146 -5.15 -3.30 0.57
N ALA A 147 -4.25 -2.44 0.09
CA ALA A 147 -3.27 -1.75 0.95
C ALA A 147 -3.94 -0.82 1.97
N LEU A 148 -4.98 -0.09 1.56
CA LEU A 148 -5.73 0.80 2.46
C LEU A 148 -6.53 0.01 3.49
N GLU A 149 -7.14 -1.11 3.12
CA GLU A 149 -7.84 -1.99 4.05
C GLU A 149 -6.89 -2.68 5.04
N ASN A 150 -5.73 -3.17 4.56
CA ASN A 150 -4.70 -3.74 5.42
C ASN A 150 -4.25 -2.72 6.47
N CYS A 151 -4.03 -1.46 6.05
CA CYS A 151 -3.69 -0.36 6.97
C CYS A 151 -4.79 -0.11 8.02
N ARG A 152 -6.07 -0.11 7.63
CA ARG A 152 -7.21 0.07 8.57
C ARG A 152 -7.35 -1.09 9.56
N ALA A 153 -6.95 -2.29 9.17
CA ALA A 153 -6.96 -3.46 10.04
C ALA A 153 -5.85 -3.42 11.13
N MET A 154 -4.80 -2.61 10.92
CA MET A 154 -3.73 -2.44 11.89
C MET A 154 -4.08 -1.37 12.94
N PRO A 155 -3.70 -1.56 14.22
CA PRO A 155 -3.85 -0.52 15.22
C PRO A 155 -3.00 0.72 14.83
N PRO A 156 -3.36 1.93 15.30
CA PRO A 156 -2.51 3.10 15.16
C PRO A 156 -1.12 2.86 15.75
N SER A 157 -0.11 2.76 14.90
CA SER A 157 1.26 2.44 15.30
C SER A 157 2.27 2.91 14.24
N ALA A 158 3.53 3.03 14.65
CA ALA A 158 4.63 3.35 13.73
C ALA A 158 4.81 2.30 12.61
N TRP A 159 4.34 1.06 12.84
CA TRP A 159 4.33 -0.01 11.85
C TRP A 159 3.23 0.17 10.81
N ARG A 160 2.02 0.53 11.25
CA ARG A 160 0.92 0.88 10.33
C ARG A 160 1.34 2.01 9.39
N ASP A 161 2.00 3.04 9.93
CA ASP A 161 2.43 4.19 9.14
C ASP A 161 3.49 3.80 8.09
N ARG A 162 4.44 2.92 8.45
CA ARG A 162 5.41 2.35 7.51
C ARG A 162 4.76 1.48 6.44
N VAL A 163 3.77 0.66 6.79
CA VAL A 163 3.01 -0.17 5.82
C VAL A 163 2.28 0.70 4.81
N LEU A 164 1.60 1.75 5.27
CA LEU A 164 0.89 2.67 4.38
C LEU A 164 1.87 3.46 3.50
N ALA A 165 2.96 3.96 4.09
CA ALA A 165 4.00 4.68 3.35
C ALA A 165 4.69 3.80 2.31
N ALA A 166 5.04 2.56 2.64
CA ALA A 166 5.63 1.60 1.71
C ALA A 166 4.70 1.31 0.51
N SER A 167 3.38 1.37 0.71
CA SER A 167 2.39 1.16 -0.35
C SER A 167 2.42 2.24 -1.45
N MET A 168 2.99 3.43 -1.16
CA MET A 168 3.31 4.45 -2.17
C MET A 168 4.19 3.91 -3.29
N ALA A 169 4.98 2.86 -3.03
CA ALA A 169 5.80 2.21 -4.04
C ALA A 169 4.98 1.63 -5.21
N TYR A 170 3.67 1.44 -5.07
CA TYR A 170 2.81 0.98 -6.15
C TYR A 170 1.53 1.81 -6.36
N PHE A 171 1.19 2.75 -5.47
CA PHE A 171 0.09 3.68 -5.74
C PHE A 171 0.26 4.43 -7.06
N THR A 172 -0.89 4.76 -7.65
CA THR A 172 -0.98 5.59 -8.83
C THR A 172 -0.54 7.02 -8.48
N GLY A 173 0.38 7.56 -9.27
CA GLY A 173 0.82 8.95 -9.16
C GLY A 173 0.09 9.86 -10.14
N PRO A 174 0.40 11.17 -10.10
CA PRO A 174 -0.02 12.10 -11.15
C PRO A 174 0.49 11.68 -12.53
N ALA A 175 -0.30 11.94 -13.56
CA ALA A 175 0.04 11.69 -14.96
C ALA A 175 -0.10 12.97 -15.78
N ALA A 176 0.55 13.03 -16.95
CA ALA A 176 0.46 14.17 -17.86
C ALA A 176 -0.95 14.36 -18.45
N ALA A 177 -1.70 13.25 -18.58
CA ALA A 177 -3.11 13.25 -18.97
C ALA A 177 -3.88 12.25 -18.10
N PRO A 178 -5.19 12.47 -17.86
CA PRO A 178 -6.05 11.50 -17.17
C PRO A 178 -6.13 10.17 -17.92
N SER A 179 -6.70 9.14 -17.30
CA SER A 179 -6.98 7.88 -17.99
C SER A 179 -7.94 8.08 -19.18
N PRO A 180 -7.91 7.23 -20.22
CA PRO A 180 -8.80 7.38 -21.37
C PRO A 180 -10.29 7.47 -21.00
N VAL A 181 -10.73 6.66 -20.03
CA VAL A 181 -12.11 6.68 -19.53
C VAL A 181 -12.45 8.03 -18.88
N VAL A 182 -11.53 8.63 -18.13
CA VAL A 182 -11.75 9.94 -17.52
C VAL A 182 -11.73 11.05 -18.57
N GLN A 183 -10.86 10.96 -19.58
CA GLN A 183 -10.88 11.91 -20.70
C GLN A 183 -12.21 11.86 -21.45
N GLU A 184 -12.71 10.65 -21.74
CA GLU A 184 -14.02 10.44 -22.36
C GLU A 184 -15.15 11.01 -21.49
N ALA A 185 -15.14 10.73 -20.18
CA ALA A 185 -16.13 11.27 -19.25
C ALA A 185 -16.11 12.81 -19.20
N LEU A 186 -14.93 13.42 -19.17
CA LEU A 186 -14.80 14.89 -19.17
C LEU A 186 -15.30 15.49 -20.48
N ALA A 187 -14.98 14.88 -21.63
CA ALA A 187 -15.47 15.33 -22.93
C ALA A 187 -17.01 15.31 -23.03
N LEU A 188 -17.67 14.36 -22.33
CA LEU A 188 -19.12 14.29 -22.24
C LEU A 188 -19.73 15.31 -21.25
N LEU A 189 -18.93 15.85 -20.33
CA LEU A 189 -19.37 16.80 -19.29
C LEU A 189 -19.13 18.28 -19.65
N GLY A 190 -18.24 18.57 -20.63
CA GLY A 190 -17.93 19.93 -21.10
C GLY A 190 -16.80 20.62 -20.34
#